data_AF-C5K703-F1
#
_entry.id   AF-C5K703-F1
#
_cell.length_a   1.000
_cell.length_b   1.000
_cell.length_c   1.000
_cell.angle_alpha   90.00
_cell.angle_beta   90.00
_cell.angle_gamma   90.00
#
_symmetry.space_group_name_H-M   'P 1'
#
loop_
_entity.id
_entity.type
_entity.pdbx_description
1 polymer ?
#
loop_
_entity_poly.entity_id
_entity_poly.type
_entity_poly.pdbx_seq_one_letter_code
_entity_poly.pdbx_strand_id
1 'polypeptide(L)'
;MRHYRRRVIAAVPSLTYIDKSPVSREERAGAEAFVKGGTNAEISARKAYLEEKRNAMAQLVTGLRQIQRQRREELNLPEPDPYSTVDECNDEDDAPSEGQEWLGSKGDVVFEEKPRDLHFDPPPRVDDVHNGSAENEDCAVVCGRDSAERDDTRDRVNAEGLETVKKGLKAEMKEYLRALRERTHMA
;
A
#
# COMPACT_ATOMS: atom_id res chain seq x y z
N MET A 1 -2.37 6.43 38.24
CA MET A 1 -1.35 5.40 37.89
C MET A 1 -0.50 5.88 36.72
N ARG A 2 0.83 5.89 36.83
CA ARG A 2 1.71 6.10 35.66
C ARG A 2 1.70 4.84 34.78
N HIS A 3 1.67 4.98 33.45
CA HIS A 3 1.72 3.87 32.48
C HIS A 3 0.66 2.76 32.68
N TYR A 4 -0.58 3.11 33.00
CA TYR A 4 -1.69 2.16 33.17
C TYR A 4 -1.89 1.28 31.92
N ARG A 5 -2.12 1.91 30.76
CA ARG A 5 -2.40 1.23 29.49
C ARG A 5 -1.35 0.20 29.11
N ARG A 6 -0.06 0.55 29.19
CA ARG A 6 1.07 -0.35 28.88
C ARG A 6 1.10 -1.57 29.80
N ARG A 7 0.88 -1.37 31.11
CA ARG A 7 0.89 -2.47 32.09
C ARG A 7 -0.27 -3.44 31.88
N VAL A 8 -1.46 -2.92 31.57
CA VAL A 8 -2.63 -3.77 31.30
C VAL A 8 -2.44 -4.56 30.00
N ILE A 9 -1.95 -3.91 28.94
CA ILE A 9 -1.68 -4.59 27.65
C ILE A 9 -0.65 -5.71 27.83
N ALA A 10 0.42 -5.49 28.58
CA ALA A 10 1.43 -6.51 28.83
C ALA A 10 0.93 -7.64 29.75
N ALA A 11 0.04 -7.34 30.69
CA ALA A 11 -0.52 -8.34 31.60
C ALA A 11 -1.56 -9.24 30.91
N VAL A 12 -2.29 -8.73 29.91
CA VAL A 12 -3.37 -9.44 29.22
C VAL A 12 -3.11 -9.47 27.71
N PRO A 13 -2.40 -10.49 27.18
CA PRO A 13 -2.03 -10.56 25.77
C PRO A 13 -3.22 -10.76 24.83
N SER A 14 -4.33 -11.30 25.33
CA SER A 14 -5.59 -11.50 24.58
C SER A 14 -6.45 -10.23 24.47
N LEU A 15 -6.00 -9.09 25.03
CA LEU A 15 -6.76 -7.85 25.01
C LEU A 15 -6.80 -7.22 23.62
N THR A 16 -8.01 -6.98 23.12
CA THR A 16 -8.24 -6.34 21.80
C THR A 16 -8.54 -4.84 21.92
N TYR A 17 -9.20 -4.40 23.00
CA TYR A 17 -9.61 -3.02 23.22
C TYR A 17 -9.34 -2.57 24.65
N ILE A 18 -8.96 -1.30 24.84
CA ILE A 18 -8.83 -0.66 26.15
C ILE A 18 -9.19 0.84 26.04
N ASP A 19 -9.99 1.33 26.99
CA ASP A 19 -10.43 2.73 27.10
C ASP A 19 -11.00 3.32 25.79
N LYS A 20 -11.79 2.53 25.05
CA LYS A 20 -12.40 2.87 23.75
C LYS A 20 -11.44 2.90 22.55
N SER A 21 -10.19 2.49 22.71
CA SER A 21 -9.25 2.36 21.59
C SER A 21 -8.80 0.91 21.39
N PRO A 22 -8.70 0.42 20.15
CA PRO A 22 -8.10 -0.89 19.89
C PRO A 22 -6.63 -0.90 20.31
N VAL A 23 -6.13 -2.07 20.68
CA VAL A 23 -4.71 -2.30 20.97
C VAL A 23 -4.02 -2.72 19.68
N SER A 24 -3.07 -1.92 19.21
CA SER A 24 -2.30 -2.25 18.01
C SER A 24 -1.23 -3.31 18.31
N ARG A 25 -0.80 -4.06 17.29
CA ARG A 25 0.30 -5.04 17.44
C ARG A 25 1.62 -4.37 17.83
N GLU A 26 1.90 -3.19 17.28
CA GLU A 26 3.05 -2.36 17.65
C GLU A 26 3.02 -1.98 19.14
N GLU A 27 1.85 -1.53 19.63
CA GLU A 27 1.68 -1.15 21.03
C GLU A 27 1.89 -2.35 21.95
N ARG A 28 1.42 -3.53 21.56
CA ARG A 28 1.63 -4.78 22.31
C ARG A 28 3.10 -5.14 22.40
N ALA A 29 3.82 -5.15 21.27
CA ALA A 29 5.26 -5.43 21.26
C ALA A 29 6.04 -4.44 22.14
N GLY A 30 5.68 -3.15 22.08
CA GLY A 30 6.27 -2.13 22.93
C GLY A 30 5.94 -2.32 24.42
N ALA A 31 4.70 -2.70 24.76
CA ALA A 31 4.26 -2.93 26.14
C ALA A 31 4.97 -4.14 26.78
N GLU A 32 5.15 -5.23 26.03
CA GLU A 32 5.89 -6.40 26.49
C GLU A 32 7.37 -6.07 26.75
N ALA A 33 8.00 -5.31 25.85
CA ALA A 33 9.37 -4.84 26.03
C ALA A 33 9.49 -3.86 27.22
N PHE A 34 8.48 -3.02 27.43
CA PHE A 34 8.43 -2.07 28.54
C PHE A 34 8.44 -2.78 29.90
N VAL A 35 7.71 -3.88 30.05
CA VAL A 35 7.70 -4.64 31.32
C VAL A 35 9.04 -5.31 31.59
N LYS A 36 9.77 -5.71 30.53
CA LYS A 36 11.07 -6.38 30.65
C LYS A 36 12.24 -5.42 30.90
N GLY A 37 12.26 -4.27 30.23
CA GLY A 37 13.43 -3.37 30.21
C GLY A 37 13.10 -1.87 30.24
N GLY A 38 11.87 -1.51 30.59
CA GLY A 38 11.43 -0.13 30.71
C GLY A 38 11.37 0.63 29.38
N THR A 39 11.49 1.95 29.46
CA THR A 39 11.25 2.85 28.31
C THR A 39 12.22 2.64 27.15
N ASN A 40 13.50 2.32 27.43
CA ASN A 40 14.49 2.11 26.36
C ASN A 40 14.18 0.85 25.55
N ALA A 41 13.79 -0.24 26.24
CA ALA A 41 13.38 -1.47 25.58
C ALA A 41 12.13 -1.26 24.72
N GLU A 42 11.14 -0.51 25.21
CA GLU A 42 9.95 -0.14 24.43
C GLU A 42 10.31 0.59 23.13
N ILE A 43 11.19 1.59 23.20
CA ILE A 43 11.60 2.37 22.03
C ILE A 43 12.28 1.46 20.99
N SER A 44 13.18 0.58 21.45
CA SER A 44 13.85 -0.37 20.55
C SER A 44 12.88 -1.32 19.87
N ALA A 45 11.89 -1.86 20.61
CA ALA A 45 10.90 -2.78 20.08
C ALA A 45 9.98 -2.10 19.06
N ARG A 46 9.54 -0.87 19.32
CA ARG A 46 8.74 -0.10 18.35
C ARG A 46 9.51 0.22 17.08
N LYS A 47 10.79 0.62 17.20
CA LYS A 47 11.65 0.87 16.05
C LYS A 47 11.81 -0.38 15.19
N ALA A 48 12.12 -1.51 15.82
CA ALA A 48 12.25 -2.80 15.13
C ALA A 48 10.96 -3.19 14.39
N TYR A 49 9.80 -3.03 15.04
CA TYR A 49 8.50 -3.32 14.42
C TYR A 49 8.22 -2.43 13.19
N LEU A 50 8.52 -1.13 13.28
CA LEU A 50 8.35 -0.21 12.16
C LEU A 50 9.31 -0.52 11.00
N GLU A 51 10.55 -0.90 11.32
CA GLU A 51 11.54 -1.32 10.33
C GLU A 51 11.13 -2.60 9.61
N GLU A 52 10.64 -3.60 10.35
CA GLU A 52 10.08 -4.83 9.78
C GLU A 52 8.91 -4.52 8.82
N LYS A 53 7.98 -3.66 9.24
CA LYS A 53 6.85 -3.23 8.40
C LYS A 53 7.32 -2.51 7.13
N ARG A 54 8.34 -1.64 7.24
CA ARG A 54 8.92 -0.95 6.08
C ARG A 54 9.59 -1.93 5.13
N ASN A 55 10.35 -2.88 5.66
CA ASN A 55 11.05 -3.89 4.86
C ASN A 55 10.05 -4.81 4.14
N ALA A 56 9.00 -5.24 4.83
CA ALA A 56 7.92 -6.02 4.21
C ALA A 56 7.24 -5.22 3.08
N MET A 57 6.96 -3.94 3.30
CA MET A 57 6.38 -3.08 2.27
C MET A 57 7.33 -2.88 1.08
N ALA A 58 8.63 -2.65 1.35
CA ALA A 58 9.64 -2.53 0.32
C ALA A 58 9.73 -3.81 -0.53
N GLN A 59 9.70 -4.98 0.09
CA GLN A 59 9.67 -6.27 -0.62
C GLN A 59 8.45 -6.41 -1.52
N LEU A 60 7.25 -6.08 -1.01
CA LEU A 60 6.02 -6.10 -1.80
C LEU A 60 6.12 -5.16 -3.01
N VAL A 61 6.59 -3.93 -2.82
CA VAL A 61 6.77 -2.96 -3.90
C VAL A 61 7.79 -3.45 -4.92
N THR A 62 8.91 -4.03 -4.47
CA THR A 62 9.91 -4.60 -5.39
C THR A 62 9.36 -5.77 -6.20
N GLY A 63 8.58 -6.65 -5.58
CA GLY A 63 7.93 -7.76 -6.29
C GLY A 63 6.91 -7.27 -7.32
N LEU A 64 6.09 -6.27 -6.96
CA LEU A 64 5.16 -5.64 -7.90
C LEU A 64 5.88 -5.04 -9.10
N ARG A 65 6.97 -4.28 -8.87
CA ARG A 65 7.78 -3.68 -9.93
C ARG A 65 8.39 -4.73 -10.87
N GLN A 66 8.80 -5.88 -10.33
CA GLN A 66 9.32 -6.98 -11.14
C GLN A 66 8.25 -7.58 -12.05
N ILE A 67 7.05 -7.85 -11.51
CA ILE A 67 5.92 -8.37 -12.30
C ILE A 67 5.53 -7.40 -13.41
N GLN A 68 5.48 -6.09 -13.10
CA GLN A 68 5.18 -5.05 -14.09
C GLN A 68 6.23 -5.01 -15.21
N ARG A 69 7.51 -5.17 -14.86
CA ARG A 69 8.61 -5.22 -15.84
C ARG A 69 8.47 -6.43 -16.77
N GLN A 70 8.30 -7.62 -16.20
CA GLN A 70 8.12 -8.86 -16.98
C GLN A 70 6.96 -8.74 -17.96
N ARG A 71 5.82 -8.22 -17.50
CA ARG A 71 4.64 -8.05 -18.35
C ARG A 71 4.86 -7.02 -19.49
N ARG A 72 5.69 -6.00 -19.26
CA ARG A 72 6.05 -5.03 -20.31
C ARG A 72 6.99 -5.65 -21.35
N GLU A 73 7.95 -6.44 -20.90
CA GLU A 73 8.87 -7.20 -21.77
C GLU A 73 8.09 -8.18 -22.67
N GLU A 74 7.13 -8.92 -22.11
CA GLU A 74 6.26 -9.83 -22.89
C GLU A 74 5.47 -9.12 -24.00
N LEU A 75 5.07 -7.87 -23.74
CA LEU A 75 4.30 -7.06 -24.68
C LEU A 75 5.17 -6.19 -25.60
N ASN A 76 6.50 -6.25 -25.47
CA ASN A 76 7.46 -5.35 -26.14
C ASN A 76 7.09 -3.86 -25.99
N LEU A 77 6.53 -3.49 -24.83
CA LEU A 77 6.21 -2.10 -24.51
C LEU A 77 7.51 -1.32 -24.22
N PRO A 78 7.60 -0.04 -24.63
CA PRO A 78 8.74 0.80 -24.29
C PRO A 78 8.89 0.96 -22.77
N GLU A 79 10.12 1.22 -22.32
CA GLU A 79 10.38 1.52 -20.92
C GLU A 79 9.54 2.72 -20.47
N PRO A 80 9.03 2.71 -19.23
CA PRO A 80 8.30 3.85 -18.71
C PRO A 80 9.22 5.08 -18.70
N ASP A 81 8.75 6.18 -19.26
CA ASP A 81 9.42 7.46 -19.13
C ASP A 81 9.53 7.82 -17.64
N PRO A 82 10.73 8.05 -17.08
CA PRO A 82 10.93 8.43 -15.68
C PRO A 82 10.21 9.74 -15.29
N TYR A 83 9.75 10.53 -16.26
CA TYR A 83 8.98 11.77 -16.04
C TYR A 83 7.46 11.61 -16.23
N SER A 84 6.98 10.44 -16.67
CA SER A 84 5.53 10.16 -16.82
C SER A 84 4.81 9.85 -15.49
N THR A 85 5.48 10.02 -14.34
CA THR A 85 4.87 9.81 -13.01
C THR A 85 3.99 10.97 -12.54
N VAL A 86 3.69 11.93 -13.41
CA VAL A 86 2.47 12.70 -13.22
C VAL A 86 1.32 11.72 -13.48
N ASP A 87 0.87 11.07 -12.41
CA ASP A 87 -0.56 10.78 -12.29
C ASP A 87 -1.20 12.16 -12.42
N GLU A 88 -1.51 12.56 -13.66
CA GLU A 88 -2.51 13.56 -13.98
C GLU A 88 -3.81 12.97 -13.48
N CYS A 89 -3.96 13.00 -12.16
CA CYS A 89 -5.23 13.16 -11.51
C CYS A 89 -5.76 14.43 -12.18
N ASN A 90 -6.60 14.28 -13.19
CA ASN A 90 -7.47 15.34 -13.64
C ASN A 90 -8.33 15.72 -12.42
N ASP A 91 -7.77 16.57 -11.56
CA ASP A 91 -8.43 17.25 -10.46
C ASP A 91 -9.38 18.34 -11.00
N GLU A 92 -9.58 18.41 -12.32
CA GLU A 92 -10.37 19.46 -12.98
C GLU A 92 -11.89 19.27 -12.86
N ASP A 93 -12.41 18.15 -12.34
CA ASP A 93 -13.87 17.91 -12.26
C ASP A 93 -14.48 17.83 -10.85
N ASP A 94 -13.70 17.99 -9.76
CA ASP A 94 -14.24 18.10 -8.40
C ASP A 94 -14.09 19.52 -7.84
N ALA A 95 -14.59 20.51 -8.59
CA ALA A 95 -14.99 21.77 -7.97
C ALA A 95 -16.12 21.46 -6.96
N PRO A 96 -15.92 21.66 -5.64
CA PRO A 96 -17.00 21.43 -4.70
C PRO A 96 -18.13 22.41 -5.00
N SER A 97 -19.25 21.87 -5.49
CA SER A 97 -20.54 22.56 -5.54
C SER A 97 -20.77 23.26 -4.20
N GLU A 98 -20.77 24.59 -4.21
CA GLU A 98 -21.12 25.42 -3.06
C GLU A 98 -22.40 24.88 -2.41
N GLY A 99 -22.33 24.42 -1.16
CA GLY A 99 -23.54 24.00 -0.44
C GLY A 99 -23.42 22.98 0.68
N GLN A 100 -22.23 22.53 1.10
CA GLN A 100 -22.12 21.70 2.29
C GLN A 100 -21.77 22.56 3.52
N GLU A 101 -22.83 23.05 4.18
CA GLU A 101 -22.77 23.70 5.49
C GLU A 101 -21.97 22.83 6.47
N TRP A 102 -20.77 23.29 6.81
CA TRP A 102 -19.94 22.70 7.84
C TRP A 102 -20.50 23.11 9.21
N LEU A 103 -21.47 22.35 9.74
CA LEU A 103 -21.92 22.47 11.14
C LEU A 103 -20.88 21.86 12.10
N GLY A 104 -19.70 22.48 12.12
CA GLY A 104 -18.62 22.20 13.07
C GLY A 104 -18.68 23.20 14.22
N SER A 105 -19.28 22.76 15.33
CA SER A 105 -19.31 23.36 16.67
C SER A 105 -18.27 24.45 16.96
N LYS A 106 -18.77 25.64 17.35
CA LYS A 106 -18.01 26.69 18.04
C LYS A 106 -17.26 26.11 19.24
N GLY A 107 -15.93 26.04 19.13
CA GLY A 107 -15.02 25.85 20.24
C GLY A 107 -13.77 26.63 19.92
N ASP A 108 -13.60 27.78 20.60
CA ASP A 108 -12.48 28.70 20.40
C ASP A 108 -11.15 27.99 20.65
N VAL A 109 -10.40 27.71 19.57
CA VAL A 109 -8.98 27.39 19.65
C VAL A 109 -8.24 28.65 19.23
N VAL A 110 -7.71 29.38 20.22
CA VAL A 110 -6.78 30.47 20.00
C VAL A 110 -5.50 29.85 19.43
N PHE A 111 -5.35 29.91 18.12
CA PHE A 111 -4.12 29.54 17.42
C PHE A 111 -3.16 30.72 17.53
N GLU A 112 -2.25 30.69 18.51
CA GLU A 112 -1.12 31.61 18.54
C GLU A 112 -0.23 31.34 17.33
N GLU A 113 -0.40 32.13 16.28
CA GLU A 113 0.50 32.17 15.14
C GLU A 113 1.86 32.71 15.57
N LYS A 114 2.84 31.82 15.73
CA LYS A 114 4.25 32.24 15.69
C LYS A 114 4.60 32.67 14.26
N PRO A 115 5.13 33.88 14.03
CA PRO A 115 5.62 34.26 12.71
C PRO A 115 6.80 33.35 12.32
N ARG A 116 6.66 32.67 11.18
CA ARG A 116 7.78 31.97 10.54
C ARG A 116 8.47 32.96 9.61
N ASP A 117 9.51 33.61 10.11
CA ASP A 117 10.47 34.29 9.25
C ASP A 117 11.32 33.22 8.54
N LEU A 118 10.77 32.64 7.48
CA LEU A 118 11.53 31.85 6.51
C LEU A 118 11.52 32.63 5.19
N HIS A 119 12.55 33.46 5.03
CA HIS A 119 12.90 34.08 3.76
C HIS A 119 13.20 32.94 2.77
N PHE A 120 12.25 32.65 1.89
CA PHE A 120 12.41 31.65 0.84
C PHE A 120 12.91 32.38 -0.40
N ASP A 121 14.22 32.39 -0.61
CA ASP A 121 14.79 32.93 -1.85
C ASP A 121 14.35 32.03 -3.02
N PRO A 122 13.60 32.56 -4.01
CA PRO A 122 13.22 31.78 -5.18
C PRO A 122 14.48 31.48 -6.01
N PRO A 123 14.60 30.26 -6.58
CA PRO A 123 15.73 29.94 -7.45
C PRO A 123 15.75 30.88 -8.67
N PRO A 124 16.94 31.23 -9.19
CA PRO A 124 17.06 32.17 -10.30
C PRO A 124 16.38 31.64 -11.56
N ARG A 125 15.55 32.50 -12.17
CA ARG A 125 14.93 32.27 -13.48
C ARG A 125 16.01 32.30 -14.55
N VAL A 126 16.04 31.26 -15.38
CA VAL A 126 16.76 31.25 -16.65
C VAL A 126 15.81 31.70 -17.75
N ASP A 127 15.79 33.01 -18.00
CA ASP A 127 15.44 33.59 -19.31
C ASP A 127 16.78 33.70 -20.06
N ASP A 128 17.00 33.43 -21.36
CA ASP A 128 16.21 33.37 -22.58
C ASP A 128 16.96 32.45 -23.59
N VAL A 129 16.30 31.94 -24.63
CA VAL A 129 16.61 32.26 -26.05
C VAL A 129 15.50 31.70 -26.96
N HIS A 130 15.04 32.58 -27.83
CA HIS A 130 13.96 32.43 -28.81
C HIS A 130 14.23 31.35 -29.87
N ASN A 131 13.14 30.77 -30.41
CA ASN A 131 12.56 31.14 -31.72
C ASN A 131 12.03 29.89 -32.45
N GLY A 132 10.82 29.95 -32.99
CA GLY A 132 10.36 28.96 -33.98
C GLY A 132 8.88 28.65 -33.95
N SER A 133 8.08 29.56 -34.50
CA SER A 133 6.70 29.34 -34.93
C SER A 133 6.56 28.08 -35.77
N ALA A 134 5.54 27.26 -35.48
CA ALA A 134 4.90 26.38 -36.45
C ALA A 134 3.50 26.04 -35.96
N GLU A 135 2.57 26.87 -36.39
CA GLU A 135 1.16 26.54 -36.56
C GLU A 135 1.08 25.23 -37.35
N ASN A 136 0.35 24.24 -36.87
CA ASN A 136 -0.33 23.26 -37.72
C ASN A 136 -1.49 22.66 -36.93
N GLU A 137 -2.67 23.02 -37.42
CA GLU A 137 -3.95 22.39 -37.16
C GLU A 137 -3.93 20.93 -37.68
N ASP A 138 -5.00 20.19 -37.37
CA ASP A 138 -5.29 18.80 -37.79
C ASP A 138 -4.80 17.67 -36.87
N CYS A 139 -5.58 17.43 -35.80
CA CYS A 139 -5.78 16.09 -35.25
C CYS A 139 -7.28 15.80 -35.08
N ALA A 140 -7.97 15.64 -36.20
CA ALA A 140 -9.24 14.94 -36.28
C ALA A 140 -8.97 13.49 -36.75
N VAL A 141 -8.66 12.56 -35.85
CA VAL A 141 -8.72 11.12 -36.14
C VAL A 141 -9.19 10.33 -34.91
N VAL A 142 -10.50 10.05 -34.92
CA VAL A 142 -11.16 8.81 -34.44
C VAL A 142 -11.09 8.53 -32.93
N CYS A 143 -12.03 9.12 -32.20
CA CYS A 143 -12.62 8.47 -31.02
C CYS A 143 -13.44 7.25 -31.48
N GLY A 144 -12.76 6.13 -31.69
CA GLY A 144 -13.37 4.82 -31.83
C GLY A 144 -13.74 4.29 -30.46
N ARG A 145 -14.95 4.59 -30.00
CA ARG A 145 -15.67 3.70 -29.08
C ARG A 145 -15.87 2.38 -29.82
N ASP A 146 -15.09 1.37 -29.49
CA ASP A 146 -15.56 -0.01 -29.59
C ASP A 146 -15.41 -0.67 -28.22
N SER A 147 -16.60 -1.00 -27.70
CA SER A 147 -16.80 -1.68 -26.45
C SER A 147 -16.57 -3.16 -26.64
N ALA A 148 -16.03 -3.81 -25.61
CA ALA A 148 -16.20 -5.24 -25.34
C ALA A 148 -15.54 -6.23 -26.31
N GLU A 149 -14.21 -6.32 -26.27
CA GLU A 149 -13.54 -7.62 -26.40
C GLU A 149 -12.79 -7.90 -25.09
N ARG A 150 -13.50 -8.48 -24.13
CA ARG A 150 -12.83 -9.18 -23.02
C ARG A 150 -12.20 -10.41 -23.64
N ASP A 151 -10.87 -10.47 -23.60
CA ASP A 151 -10.06 -11.61 -24.01
C ASP A 151 -10.48 -12.91 -23.27
N ASP A 152 -11.44 -13.65 -23.85
CA ASP A 152 -11.88 -14.98 -23.39
C ASP A 152 -10.74 -16.03 -23.35
N THR A 153 -9.60 -15.72 -23.97
CA THR A 153 -8.41 -16.58 -23.98
C THR A 153 -7.69 -16.59 -22.63
N ARG A 154 -7.72 -15.47 -21.89
CA ARG A 154 -7.02 -15.34 -20.59
C ARG A 154 -7.69 -16.16 -19.49
N ASP A 155 -9.01 -16.27 -19.51
CA ASP A 155 -9.76 -17.05 -18.52
C ASP A 155 -9.64 -18.57 -18.77
N ARG A 156 -9.46 -19.01 -20.02
CA ARG A 156 -9.20 -20.43 -20.34
C ARG A 156 -7.85 -20.92 -19.84
N VAL A 157 -6.78 -20.12 -19.99
CA VAL A 157 -5.44 -20.50 -19.53
C VAL A 157 -5.40 -20.63 -17.99
N ASN A 158 -6.12 -19.77 -17.28
CA ASN A 158 -6.20 -19.85 -15.82
C ASN A 158 -7.00 -21.06 -15.33
N ALA A 159 -8.06 -21.46 -16.05
CA ALA A 159 -8.86 -22.63 -15.69
C ALA A 159 -8.09 -23.95 -15.85
N GLU A 160 -7.30 -24.10 -16.92
CA GLU A 160 -6.46 -25.28 -17.16
C GLU A 160 -5.32 -25.38 -16.14
N GLY A 161 -4.70 -24.26 -15.78
CA GLY A 161 -3.71 -24.19 -14.70
C GLY A 161 -4.27 -24.64 -13.34
N LEU A 162 -5.48 -24.21 -13.00
CA LEU A 162 -6.14 -24.61 -11.75
C LEU A 162 -6.47 -26.12 -11.71
N GLU A 163 -6.87 -26.72 -12.82
CA GLU A 163 -7.17 -28.16 -12.86
C GLU A 163 -5.92 -29.03 -12.72
N THR A 164 -4.78 -28.60 -13.25
CA THR A 164 -3.52 -29.33 -13.05
C THR A 164 -3.05 -29.29 -11.59
N VAL A 165 -3.14 -28.13 -10.94
CA VAL A 165 -2.81 -27.96 -9.51
C VAL A 165 -3.73 -28.81 -8.63
N LYS A 166 -5.06 -28.79 -8.90
CA LYS A 166 -6.03 -29.64 -8.17
C LYS A 166 -5.74 -31.13 -8.34
N LYS A 167 -5.32 -31.58 -9.54
CA LYS A 167 -4.94 -32.98 -9.79
C LYS A 167 -3.68 -33.36 -9.01
N GLY A 168 -2.67 -32.49 -8.95
CA GLY A 168 -1.46 -32.69 -8.15
C GLY A 168 -1.77 -32.84 -6.67
N LEU A 169 -2.51 -31.89 -6.09
CA LEU A 169 -2.89 -31.94 -4.66
C LEU A 169 -3.72 -33.18 -4.30
N LYS A 170 -4.63 -33.62 -5.20
CA LYS A 170 -5.39 -34.86 -4.99
C LYS A 170 -4.50 -36.11 -5.01
N ALA A 171 -3.46 -36.13 -5.84
CA ALA A 171 -2.51 -37.25 -5.89
C ALA A 171 -1.67 -37.31 -4.60
N GLU A 172 -1.11 -36.17 -4.17
CA GLU A 172 -0.34 -36.06 -2.92
C GLU A 172 -1.18 -36.46 -1.70
N MET A 173 -2.42 -35.97 -1.62
CA MET A 173 -3.32 -36.31 -0.52
C MET A 173 -3.69 -37.80 -0.51
N LYS A 174 -3.79 -38.44 -1.69
CA LYS A 174 -4.03 -39.88 -1.81
C LYS A 174 -2.83 -40.70 -1.34
N GLU A 175 -1.60 -40.27 -1.66
CA GLU A 175 -0.39 -40.92 -1.14
C GLU A 175 -0.25 -40.76 0.37
N TYR A 176 -0.52 -39.57 0.89
CA TYR A 176 -0.51 -39.32 2.33
C TYR A 176 -1.52 -40.22 3.08
N LEU A 177 -2.73 -40.36 2.55
CA LEU A 177 -3.75 -41.25 3.13
C LEU A 177 -3.37 -42.73 3.02
N ARG A 178 -2.71 -43.15 1.93
CA ARG A 178 -2.16 -44.51 1.80
C ARG A 178 -1.08 -44.76 2.86
N ALA A 179 -0.13 -43.84 3.03
CA ALA A 179 0.93 -43.94 4.02
C ALA A 179 0.39 -43.98 5.47
N LEU A 180 -0.66 -43.20 5.76
CA LEU A 180 -1.35 -43.27 7.05
C LEU A 180 -2.01 -44.63 7.28
N ARG A 181 -2.65 -45.20 6.25
CA ARG A 181 -3.30 -46.51 6.33
C ARG A 181 -2.29 -47.63 6.59
N GLU A 182 -1.13 -47.58 5.93
CA GLU A 182 -0.04 -48.53 6.13
C GLU A 182 0.53 -48.43 7.56
N ARG A 183 0.66 -47.22 8.11
CA ARG A 183 1.07 -47.03 9.51
C ARG A 183 0.06 -47.56 10.51
N THR A 184 -1.23 -47.46 10.24
CA THR A 184 -2.28 -47.99 11.13
C THR A 184 -2.45 -49.50 11.08
N HIS A 185 -2.00 -50.18 10.03
CA HIS A 185 -2.04 -51.66 9.93
C HIS A 185 -0.78 -52.36 10.47
N MET A 186 0.25 -51.59 10.85
CA MET A 186 1.51 -52.09 11.44
C MET A 186 1.56 -51.93 12.97
N ALA A 187 0.49 -51.46 13.59
CA ALA A 187 0.29 -51.35 15.04
C ALA A 187 -0.83 -52.32 15.47
#